data_AF-A0A3M7F8W5-F1
#
_entry.id   AF-A0A3M7F8W5-F1
#
_cell.length_a   1.000
_cell.length_b   1.000
_cell.length_c   1.000
_cell.angle_alpha   90.00
_cell.angle_beta   90.00
_cell.angle_gamma   90.00
#
_symmetry.space_group_name_H-M   'P 1'
#
loop_
_entity.id
_entity.type
_entity.pdbx_description
1 polymer ?
#
loop_
_entity_poly.entity_id
_entity_poly.type
_entity_poly.pdbx_seq_one_letter_code
_entity_poly.pdbx_strand_id
1 'polypeptide(L)'
;MATAGSRMSLASALPKPKYTGEDEDLPAHTQQKGPRVVNAQELESSQVVVKRSGPPPYGQRIGWRPRSVEDFGDGGAFPEIPVAQYPLEMGKKGGAPSESNALALRVDNEGKVKYDDIARRGHNEKRIVHASFKDLIPLRQRADVGEISLERPDEEEVQASKERTQKALQTLVDGTLAAQKPKNVKGTSRPEPTFVRYSPANNQMGDGGKKQDRIMKIVQRQQDPMEPPKHKMKKVPRGPPSPPPPVMHSPPRKLTAEDQEAWRIPPPVSNWKNSKGYTIPLDKRLAADGRGLQDVTINDKFAQFAEALHTADRHARDEVQSRARMQQRLAEKEKEEKEDNLRKLAQKAREDREAAMGERQPPKRDARSRSGSADSRSSYDSRSSRSRSSSYSRSPSRSDDGGERDRRERERQRAEKRREAQREMRQKNMGQERRMQMMAREQNRDISEKVALGLAKPTQSKETMYDSRLFNQSSGFAAGFNEDQPYDKPLFAERDALNSIYRPNVGEDDEEDAGETMEKIQNTKRFDTLGKAPKEGFKGTDTKEARSGPVMFERDRGDDPFGVDAMIAEAAKGAGKRPAEEDGGGKGKKARVDDD
;
A
#
# COMPACT_ATOMS: atom_id res chain seq x y z
N MET A 1 -51.97 -6.32 -98.23
CA MET A 1 -51.80 -7.24 -99.38
C MET A 1 -51.34 -8.57 -98.83
N ALA A 2 -51.98 -9.64 -99.30
CA ALA A 2 -51.82 -11.05 -98.91
C ALA A 2 -50.35 -11.52 -99.07
N THR A 3 -49.88 -12.64 -98.51
CA THR A 3 -50.39 -14.00 -98.72
C THR A 3 -49.75 -14.99 -97.74
N ALA A 4 -50.56 -15.87 -97.16
CA ALA A 4 -50.12 -17.07 -96.47
C ALA A 4 -50.01 -18.24 -97.46
N GLY A 5 -48.93 -19.02 -97.39
CA GLY A 5 -48.78 -20.30 -98.06
C GLY A 5 -48.73 -21.43 -97.03
N SER A 6 -49.82 -22.18 -96.89
CA SER A 6 -49.94 -23.35 -96.03
C SER A 6 -49.49 -24.61 -96.77
N ARG A 7 -48.56 -25.38 -96.19
CA ARG A 7 -48.30 -26.78 -96.56
C ARG A 7 -48.76 -27.66 -95.41
N MET A 8 -49.84 -28.41 -95.61
CA MET A 8 -50.37 -29.38 -94.65
C MET A 8 -49.52 -30.66 -94.69
N SER A 9 -49.00 -31.09 -93.54
CA SER A 9 -48.26 -32.35 -93.40
C SER A 9 -49.23 -33.50 -93.04
N LEU A 10 -48.96 -34.68 -93.59
CA LEU A 10 -49.73 -35.93 -93.44
C LEU A 10 -49.96 -36.40 -91.98
N ALA A 11 -49.32 -35.75 -91.01
CA ALA A 11 -49.43 -36.07 -89.58
C ALA A 11 -50.77 -35.61 -88.96
N SER A 12 -51.51 -34.67 -89.58
CA SER A 12 -52.81 -34.23 -89.07
C SER A 12 -54.00 -35.07 -89.56
N ALA A 13 -53.76 -36.03 -90.47
CA ALA A 13 -54.80 -36.84 -91.10
C ALA A 13 -54.97 -38.23 -90.47
N LEU A 14 -54.18 -38.58 -89.46
CA LEU A 14 -54.31 -39.84 -88.74
C LEU A 14 -55.05 -39.62 -87.40
N PRO A 15 -55.99 -40.51 -87.02
CA PRO A 15 -56.63 -40.45 -85.71
C PRO A 15 -55.58 -40.65 -84.61
N LYS A 16 -55.74 -39.91 -83.51
CA LYS A 16 -54.82 -39.96 -82.35
C LYS A 16 -54.66 -41.41 -81.88
N PRO A 17 -53.43 -41.88 -81.58
CA PRO A 17 -53.20 -43.23 -81.07
C PRO A 17 -54.01 -43.43 -79.78
N LYS A 18 -54.73 -44.56 -79.69
CA LYS A 18 -55.60 -44.89 -78.55
C LYS A 18 -54.83 -45.24 -77.26
N TYR A 19 -53.50 -45.19 -77.30
CA TYR A 19 -52.65 -45.43 -76.14
C TYR A 19 -51.52 -44.40 -76.15
N THR A 20 -51.69 -43.36 -75.36
CA THR A 20 -50.66 -42.40 -74.97
C THR A 20 -50.22 -42.83 -73.57
N GLY A 21 -49.09 -43.52 -73.44
CA GLY A 21 -48.58 -44.08 -72.17
C GLY A 21 -48.16 -43.02 -71.14
N GLU A 22 -48.97 -41.98 -70.97
CA GLU A 22 -48.79 -40.84 -70.05
C GLU A 22 -49.18 -41.21 -68.61
N ASP A 23 -49.86 -42.35 -68.40
CA ASP A 23 -50.29 -42.88 -67.09
C ASP A 23 -49.56 -44.17 -66.66
N GLU A 24 -48.41 -44.52 -67.28
CA GLU A 24 -47.53 -45.56 -66.71
C GLU A 24 -46.42 -44.92 -65.87
N ASP A 25 -46.57 -45.00 -64.54
CA ASP A 25 -45.51 -44.63 -63.60
C ASP A 25 -44.28 -45.53 -63.81
N LEU A 26 -43.23 -44.96 -64.38
CA LEU A 26 -41.95 -45.65 -64.55
C LEU A 26 -41.38 -46.04 -63.17
N PRO A 27 -40.82 -47.26 -63.01
CA PRO A 27 -40.29 -47.74 -61.74
C PRO A 27 -39.22 -46.79 -61.18
N ALA A 28 -39.28 -46.56 -59.87
CA ALA A 28 -38.57 -45.50 -59.11
C ALA A 28 -37.05 -45.39 -59.31
N HIS A 29 -36.40 -46.33 -60.01
CA HIS A 29 -34.97 -46.28 -60.29
C HIS A 29 -34.58 -45.41 -61.51
N THR A 30 -35.54 -44.97 -62.35
CA THR A 30 -35.26 -44.15 -63.55
C THR A 30 -35.49 -42.65 -63.38
N GLN A 31 -36.01 -42.19 -62.24
CA GLN A 31 -36.21 -40.75 -62.01
C GLN A 31 -34.87 -40.06 -61.68
N GLN A 32 -34.38 -39.22 -62.59
CA GLN A 32 -33.19 -38.39 -62.36
C GLN A 32 -33.50 -37.35 -61.26
N LYS A 33 -32.93 -37.55 -60.06
CA LYS A 33 -32.93 -36.54 -58.99
C LYS A 33 -31.88 -35.47 -59.30
N GLY A 34 -32.34 -34.35 -59.85
CA GLY A 34 -31.57 -33.11 -60.00
C GLY A 34 -32.52 -31.91 -60.17
N PRO A 35 -32.09 -30.69 -59.82
CA PRO A 35 -32.92 -29.49 -59.98
C PRO A 35 -33.23 -29.24 -61.45
N ARG A 36 -34.52 -29.10 -61.77
CA ARG A 36 -35.04 -28.82 -63.11
C ARG A 36 -34.62 -27.42 -63.55
N VAL A 37 -33.78 -27.32 -64.57
CA VAL A 37 -33.45 -26.03 -65.20
C VAL A 37 -34.60 -25.66 -66.13
N VAL A 38 -35.40 -24.68 -65.72
CA VAL A 38 -36.49 -24.08 -66.50
C VAL A 38 -35.96 -22.92 -67.33
N ASN A 39 -36.39 -22.83 -68.60
CA ASN A 39 -35.94 -21.80 -69.53
C ASN A 39 -36.65 -20.46 -69.25
N ALA A 40 -35.95 -19.34 -69.48
CA ALA A 40 -36.44 -17.98 -69.16
C ALA A 40 -37.80 -17.60 -69.80
N GLN A 41 -38.19 -18.24 -70.92
CA GLN A 41 -39.48 -18.02 -71.58
C GLN A 41 -40.68 -18.67 -70.84
N GLU A 42 -40.46 -19.71 -70.04
CA GLU A 42 -41.54 -20.32 -69.23
C GLU A 42 -41.89 -19.44 -68.02
N LEU A 43 -40.92 -18.70 -67.46
CA LEU A 43 -41.13 -17.77 -66.34
C LEU A 43 -41.95 -16.52 -66.72
N GLU A 44 -41.85 -16.04 -67.97
CA GLU A 44 -42.61 -14.87 -68.44
C GLU A 44 -44.09 -15.19 -68.66
N SER A 45 -44.43 -16.43 -69.03
CA SER A 45 -45.81 -16.87 -69.24
C SER A 45 -46.58 -17.16 -67.93
N SER A 46 -45.87 -17.32 -66.81
CA SER A 46 -46.44 -17.64 -65.50
C SER A 46 -46.48 -16.44 -64.56
N GLN A 47 -46.65 -15.22 -65.06
CA GLN A 47 -46.86 -14.04 -64.22
C GLN A 47 -48.30 -14.05 -63.65
N VAL A 48 -48.51 -14.86 -62.62
CA VAL A 48 -49.76 -14.90 -61.84
C VAL A 48 -49.89 -13.59 -61.06
N VAL A 49 -50.63 -12.64 -61.60
CA VAL A 49 -51.09 -11.46 -60.85
C VAL A 49 -52.20 -11.93 -59.90
N VAL A 50 -51.89 -12.04 -58.61
CA VAL A 50 -52.88 -12.29 -57.55
C VAL A 50 -53.79 -11.07 -57.46
N LYS A 51 -54.95 -11.11 -58.13
CA LYS A 51 -56.03 -10.14 -57.91
C LYS A 51 -56.57 -10.36 -56.50
N ARG A 52 -56.15 -9.53 -55.54
CA ARG A 52 -56.75 -9.47 -54.20
C ARG A 52 -58.19 -8.99 -54.33
N SER A 53 -59.14 -9.92 -54.35
CA SER A 53 -60.56 -9.57 -54.18
C SER A 53 -60.77 -9.27 -52.70
N GLY A 54 -61.07 -8.01 -52.36
CA GLY A 54 -61.55 -7.67 -51.02
C GLY A 54 -62.86 -8.38 -50.69
N PRO A 55 -63.31 -8.34 -49.42
CA PRO A 55 -64.58 -8.93 -49.02
C PRO A 55 -65.73 -8.35 -49.87
N PRO A 56 -66.76 -9.15 -50.22
CA PRO A 56 -67.93 -8.63 -50.92
C PRO A 56 -68.55 -7.46 -50.13
N PRO A 57 -69.22 -6.50 -50.78
CA PRO A 57 -69.85 -5.39 -50.08
C PRO A 57 -71.00 -5.88 -49.17
N TYR A 58 -71.36 -5.05 -48.18
CA TYR A 58 -72.44 -5.36 -47.23
C TYR A 58 -73.75 -5.72 -47.95
N GLY A 59 -74.43 -6.78 -47.50
CA GLY A 59 -75.64 -7.31 -48.13
C GLY A 59 -75.40 -8.30 -49.29
N GLN A 60 -74.17 -8.43 -49.80
CA GLN A 60 -73.81 -9.41 -50.84
C GLN A 60 -72.97 -10.58 -50.30
N ARG A 61 -72.95 -10.79 -48.97
CA ARG A 61 -72.13 -11.81 -48.30
C ARG A 61 -72.86 -13.14 -48.04
N ILE A 62 -74.03 -13.33 -48.60
CA ILE A 62 -74.84 -14.54 -48.42
C ILE A 62 -74.12 -15.72 -49.07
N GLY A 63 -73.75 -16.72 -48.27
CA GLY A 63 -73.01 -17.91 -48.72
C GLY A 63 -71.49 -17.74 -48.77
N TRP A 64 -70.98 -16.53 -48.57
CA TRP A 64 -69.55 -16.25 -48.44
C TRP A 64 -69.11 -16.38 -46.97
N ARG A 65 -67.93 -16.95 -46.71
CA ARG A 65 -67.42 -17.21 -45.36
C ARG A 65 -65.92 -16.90 -45.29
N PRO A 66 -65.47 -15.97 -44.43
CA PRO A 66 -64.06 -15.70 -44.26
C PRO A 66 -63.39 -16.86 -43.52
N ARG A 67 -62.24 -17.33 -44.04
CA ARG A 67 -61.42 -18.41 -43.48
C ARG A 67 -60.02 -17.92 -43.10
N SER A 68 -59.45 -17.00 -43.87
CA SER A 68 -58.13 -16.42 -43.65
C SER A 68 -58.23 -15.01 -43.05
N VAL A 69 -57.13 -14.51 -42.48
CA VAL A 69 -57.07 -13.12 -41.99
C VAL A 69 -57.22 -12.12 -43.15
N GLU A 70 -56.80 -12.51 -44.36
CA GLU A 70 -56.86 -11.67 -45.56
C GLU A 70 -58.29 -11.49 -46.08
N ASP A 71 -59.20 -12.43 -45.81
CA ASP A 71 -60.60 -12.35 -46.21
C ASP A 71 -61.35 -11.19 -45.54
N PHE A 72 -60.81 -10.65 -44.43
CA PHE A 72 -61.36 -9.50 -43.73
C PHE A 72 -60.91 -8.15 -44.29
N GLY A 73 -59.99 -8.12 -45.27
CA GLY A 73 -59.44 -6.86 -45.81
C GLY A 73 -58.71 -6.05 -44.74
N ASP A 74 -59.23 -4.87 -44.39
CA ASP A 74 -58.70 -3.99 -43.35
C ASP A 74 -59.11 -4.42 -41.92
N GLY A 75 -59.81 -5.57 -41.79
CA GLY A 75 -60.26 -6.15 -40.54
C GLY A 75 -61.74 -5.95 -40.26
N GLY A 76 -62.18 -6.39 -39.07
CA GLY A 76 -63.58 -6.37 -38.66
C GLY A 76 -64.34 -7.66 -38.98
N ALA A 77 -65.15 -8.12 -38.03
CA ALA A 77 -65.98 -9.31 -38.19
C ALA A 77 -67.34 -8.90 -38.78
N PHE A 78 -67.88 -9.73 -39.67
CA PHE A 78 -69.15 -9.47 -40.35
C PHE A 78 -70.31 -10.07 -39.53
N PRO A 79 -71.18 -9.25 -38.89
CA PRO A 79 -72.25 -9.76 -38.02
C PRO A 79 -73.34 -10.49 -38.80
N GLU A 80 -73.45 -10.26 -40.12
CA GLU A 80 -74.39 -10.94 -41.01
C GLU A 80 -74.04 -12.42 -41.29
N ILE A 81 -72.81 -12.84 -41.01
CA ILE A 81 -72.35 -14.22 -41.18
C ILE A 81 -72.40 -14.93 -39.82
N PRO A 82 -73.29 -15.92 -39.60
CA PRO A 82 -73.47 -16.60 -38.32
C PRO A 82 -72.37 -17.65 -38.07
N VAL A 83 -71.11 -17.22 -38.13
CA VAL A 83 -69.91 -18.03 -37.88
C VAL A 83 -68.98 -17.22 -36.99
N ALA A 84 -68.32 -17.88 -36.03
CA ALA A 84 -67.29 -17.24 -35.22
C ALA A 84 -66.12 -16.79 -36.11
N GLN A 85 -65.89 -15.49 -36.14
CA GLN A 85 -64.88 -14.84 -36.95
C GLN A 85 -63.82 -14.23 -36.04
N TYR A 86 -62.55 -14.37 -36.44
CA TYR A 86 -61.42 -13.92 -35.65
C TYR A 86 -60.48 -13.04 -36.49
N PRO A 87 -60.89 -11.81 -36.88
CA PRO A 87 -59.97 -10.85 -37.50
C PRO A 87 -58.76 -10.64 -36.59
N LEU A 88 -57.55 -10.67 -37.17
CA LEU A 88 -56.27 -10.58 -36.42
C LEU A 88 -56.15 -11.63 -35.29
N GLU A 89 -56.83 -12.77 -35.42
CA GLU A 89 -56.88 -13.86 -34.43
C GLU A 89 -57.47 -13.47 -33.06
N MET A 90 -58.13 -12.31 -32.98
CA MET A 90 -58.71 -11.79 -31.75
C MET A 90 -59.87 -12.67 -31.27
N GLY A 91 -59.80 -13.16 -30.02
CA GLY A 91 -60.85 -13.99 -29.41
C GLY A 91 -60.79 -15.49 -29.74
N LYS A 92 -59.80 -15.93 -30.53
CA LYS A 92 -59.58 -17.36 -30.81
C LYS A 92 -58.94 -18.05 -29.61
N LYS A 93 -59.65 -19.01 -29.00
CA LYS A 93 -59.08 -19.88 -27.95
C LYS A 93 -57.97 -20.75 -28.56
N GLY A 94 -56.74 -20.54 -28.11
CA GLY A 94 -55.54 -21.25 -28.60
C GLY A 94 -54.66 -20.50 -29.60
N GLY A 95 -55.04 -19.28 -30.03
CA GLY A 95 -54.16 -18.40 -30.81
C GLY A 95 -53.13 -17.69 -29.93
N ALA A 96 -53.60 -17.11 -28.81
CA ALA A 96 -52.77 -16.65 -27.71
C ALA A 96 -52.85 -17.64 -26.53
N PRO A 97 -51.75 -17.92 -25.82
CA PRO A 97 -51.79 -18.75 -24.62
C PRO A 97 -52.74 -18.11 -23.60
N SER A 98 -53.71 -18.88 -23.09
CA SER A 98 -54.72 -18.41 -22.12
C SER A 98 -54.09 -17.90 -20.82
N GLU A 99 -52.89 -18.38 -20.52
CA GLU A 99 -52.04 -17.91 -19.44
C GLU A 99 -50.69 -17.54 -20.03
N SER A 100 -50.35 -16.25 -19.97
CA SER A 100 -49.06 -15.76 -20.42
C SER A 100 -48.46 -14.86 -19.35
N ASN A 101 -47.17 -15.02 -19.08
CA ASN A 101 -46.42 -14.15 -18.15
C ASN A 101 -46.05 -12.79 -18.76
N ALA A 102 -46.45 -12.54 -20.01
CA ALA A 102 -46.16 -11.31 -20.72
C ALA A 102 -47.12 -10.19 -20.28
N LEU A 103 -46.59 -8.99 -20.08
CA LEU A 103 -47.41 -7.80 -19.89
C LEU A 103 -48.11 -7.47 -21.22
N ALA A 104 -49.39 -7.11 -21.17
CA ALA A 104 -50.14 -6.69 -22.35
C ALA A 104 -49.46 -5.46 -23.00
N LEU A 105 -49.20 -5.55 -24.32
CA LEU A 105 -48.66 -4.45 -25.09
C LEU A 105 -49.73 -3.34 -25.21
N ARG A 106 -49.52 -2.25 -24.48
CA ARG A 106 -50.40 -1.07 -24.53
C ARG A 106 -49.88 -0.07 -25.55
N VAL A 107 -50.80 0.71 -26.08
CA VAL A 107 -50.52 1.79 -27.02
C VAL A 107 -50.97 3.12 -26.40
N ASP A 108 -50.30 4.21 -26.73
CA ASP A 108 -50.73 5.56 -26.39
C ASP A 108 -51.78 6.11 -27.35
N ASN A 109 -52.27 7.31 -27.05
CA ASN A 109 -53.26 7.98 -27.89
C ASN A 109 -52.68 8.38 -29.27
N GLU A 110 -51.34 8.40 -29.41
CA GLU A 110 -50.62 8.68 -30.66
C GLU A 110 -50.39 7.42 -31.51
N GLY A 111 -50.76 6.22 -31.02
CA GLY A 111 -50.54 4.96 -31.72
C GLY A 111 -49.15 4.34 -31.49
N LYS A 112 -48.33 4.89 -30.58
CA LYS A 112 -47.01 4.34 -30.21
C LYS A 112 -47.13 3.35 -29.06
N VAL A 113 -46.33 2.30 -29.12
CA VAL A 113 -46.28 1.26 -28.08
C VAL A 113 -45.68 1.83 -26.79
N LYS A 114 -46.37 1.65 -25.67
CA LYS A 114 -45.97 2.10 -24.33
C LYS A 114 -44.94 1.17 -23.70
N TYR A 115 -43.69 1.29 -24.12
CA TYR A 115 -42.58 0.57 -23.47
C TYR A 115 -42.34 1.04 -22.01
N ASP A 116 -42.81 2.24 -21.66
CA ASP A 116 -42.74 2.81 -20.31
C ASP A 116 -43.44 1.95 -19.23
N ASP A 117 -44.41 1.13 -19.62
CA ASP A 117 -45.12 0.24 -18.70
C ASP A 117 -44.18 -0.81 -18.07
N ILE A 118 -43.08 -1.15 -18.76
CA ILE A 118 -42.02 -2.01 -18.24
C ILE A 118 -41.31 -1.32 -17.06
N ALA A 119 -40.97 -0.04 -17.22
CA ALA A 119 -40.29 0.77 -16.20
C ALA A 119 -41.22 1.12 -15.03
N ARG A 120 -42.55 1.18 -15.26
CA ARG A 120 -43.56 1.43 -14.23
C ARG A 120 -43.95 0.20 -13.44
N ARG A 121 -43.46 -0.99 -13.80
CA ARG A 121 -43.80 -2.24 -13.12
C ARG A 121 -43.41 -2.18 -11.64
N GLY A 122 -44.37 -2.37 -10.73
CA GLY A 122 -44.14 -2.28 -9.28
C GLY A 122 -44.28 -0.85 -8.72
N HIS A 123 -44.69 0.11 -9.55
CA HIS A 123 -45.09 1.44 -9.13
C HIS A 123 -46.60 1.63 -9.24
N ASN A 124 -47.12 2.59 -8.48
CA ASN A 124 -48.50 3.05 -8.63
C ASN A 124 -48.66 3.81 -9.95
N GLU A 125 -49.85 3.77 -10.54
CA GLU A 125 -50.15 4.45 -11.82
C GLU A 125 -49.89 5.96 -11.79
N LYS A 126 -50.05 6.58 -10.60
CA LYS A 126 -49.81 8.01 -10.35
C LYS A 126 -48.33 8.38 -10.27
N ARG A 127 -47.42 7.41 -10.13
CA ARG A 127 -45.98 7.70 -10.03
C ARG A 127 -45.44 8.01 -11.42
N ILE A 128 -44.91 9.21 -11.58
CA ILE A 128 -44.28 9.64 -12.82
C ILE A 128 -42.91 8.96 -12.94
N VAL A 129 -42.68 8.28 -14.07
CA VAL A 129 -41.41 7.67 -14.43
C VAL A 129 -41.04 8.21 -15.81
N HIS A 130 -39.87 8.83 -15.90
CA HIS A 130 -39.29 9.29 -17.16
C HIS A 130 -38.55 8.13 -17.80
N ALA A 131 -39.01 7.69 -18.96
CA ALA A 131 -38.47 6.55 -19.69
C ALA A 131 -38.29 6.85 -21.19
N SER A 132 -38.91 7.92 -21.68
CA SER A 132 -38.95 8.26 -23.09
C SER A 132 -37.82 9.22 -23.46
N PHE A 133 -37.34 9.18 -24.71
CA PHE A 133 -36.36 10.17 -25.19
C PHE A 133 -36.91 11.61 -25.13
N LYS A 134 -38.23 11.79 -25.27
CA LYS A 134 -38.89 13.09 -25.08
C LYS A 134 -38.52 13.68 -23.71
N ASP A 135 -38.36 12.84 -22.68
CA ASP A 135 -38.00 13.25 -21.31
C ASP A 135 -36.57 13.81 -21.18
N LEU A 136 -35.66 13.50 -22.12
CA LEU A 136 -34.30 14.02 -22.13
C LEU A 136 -34.20 15.44 -22.72
N ILE A 137 -35.16 15.80 -23.58
CA ILE A 137 -35.16 17.08 -24.28
C ILE A 137 -35.51 18.19 -23.27
N PRO A 138 -34.76 19.31 -23.21
CA PRO A 138 -35.09 20.45 -22.35
C PRO A 138 -36.52 20.93 -22.60
N LEU A 139 -37.28 21.19 -21.52
CA LEU A 139 -38.71 21.55 -21.62
C LEU A 139 -38.97 22.73 -22.56
N ARG A 140 -38.09 23.74 -22.57
CA ARG A 140 -38.18 24.93 -23.44
C ARG A 140 -38.08 24.62 -24.94
N GLN A 141 -37.51 23.47 -25.28
CA GLN A 141 -37.30 23.03 -26.67
C GLN A 141 -38.32 21.94 -27.07
N ARG A 142 -39.21 21.52 -26.16
CA ARG A 142 -40.24 20.53 -26.49
C ARG A 142 -41.39 21.21 -27.22
N ALA A 143 -41.81 20.62 -28.33
CA ALA A 143 -43.01 21.07 -29.06
C ALA A 143 -44.30 20.85 -28.26
N ASP A 144 -44.32 19.84 -27.37
CA ASP A 144 -45.51 19.43 -26.61
C ASP A 144 -45.80 20.35 -25.40
N VAL A 145 -44.79 21.10 -24.93
CA VAL A 145 -44.85 21.91 -23.70
C VAL A 145 -44.72 23.36 -24.12
N GLY A 146 -45.84 24.06 -24.25
CA GLY A 146 -45.89 25.47 -24.66
C GLY A 146 -45.26 26.43 -23.64
N GLU A 147 -45.99 27.47 -23.23
CA GLU A 147 -45.49 28.37 -22.19
C GLU A 147 -45.38 27.65 -20.84
N ILE A 148 -44.16 27.55 -20.31
CA ILE A 148 -43.86 26.80 -19.08
C ILE A 148 -44.20 27.68 -17.88
N SER A 149 -45.32 27.40 -17.22
CA SER A 149 -45.64 27.98 -15.92
C SER A 149 -44.70 27.41 -14.86
N LEU A 150 -43.77 28.24 -14.36
CA LEU A 150 -42.86 27.95 -13.24
C LEU A 150 -43.33 28.62 -11.94
N GLU A 151 -44.57 29.10 -11.92
CA GLU A 151 -45.16 29.75 -10.77
C GLU A 151 -45.31 28.76 -9.62
N ARG A 152 -45.13 29.27 -8.40
CA ARG A 152 -45.40 28.48 -7.21
C ARG A 152 -46.91 28.33 -7.06
N PRO A 153 -47.40 27.20 -6.53
CA PRO A 153 -48.81 27.07 -6.16
C PRO A 153 -49.25 28.20 -5.24
N ASP A 154 -50.54 28.51 -5.26
CA ASP A 154 -51.13 29.59 -4.48
C ASP A 154 -50.88 29.42 -2.98
N GLU A 155 -50.82 30.54 -2.24
CA GLU A 155 -50.53 30.52 -0.80
C GLU A 155 -51.55 29.69 -0.01
N GLU A 156 -52.82 29.68 -0.43
CA GLU A 156 -53.88 28.87 0.18
C GLU A 156 -53.64 27.37 -0.01
N GLU A 157 -53.22 26.94 -1.21
CA GLU A 157 -52.90 25.52 -1.48
C GLU A 157 -51.67 25.06 -0.70
N VAL A 158 -50.68 25.94 -0.56
CA VAL A 158 -49.49 25.71 0.25
C VAL A 158 -49.86 25.56 1.72
N GLN A 159 -50.73 26.42 2.26
CA GLN A 159 -51.22 26.32 3.64
C GLN A 159 -52.02 25.04 3.86
N ALA A 160 -52.95 24.70 2.95
CA ALA A 160 -53.73 23.47 3.03
C ALA A 160 -52.83 22.21 2.98
N SER A 161 -51.80 22.22 2.12
CA SER A 161 -50.82 21.13 2.01
C SER A 161 -49.95 21.03 3.27
N LYS A 162 -49.53 22.17 3.83
CA LYS A 162 -48.79 22.26 5.08
C LYS A 162 -49.60 21.67 6.23
N GLU A 163 -50.86 22.06 6.38
CA GLU A 163 -51.73 21.52 7.43
C GLU A 163 -51.97 20.02 7.29
N ARG A 164 -52.24 19.54 6.07
CA ARG A 164 -52.42 18.11 5.81
C ARG A 164 -51.16 17.33 6.17
N THR A 165 -49.99 17.83 5.78
CA THR A 165 -48.70 17.21 6.06
C THR A 165 -48.36 17.26 7.56
N GLN A 166 -48.61 18.40 8.21
CA GLN A 166 -48.42 18.58 9.65
C GLN A 166 -49.28 17.61 10.45
N LYS A 167 -50.58 17.48 10.11
CA LYS A 167 -51.48 16.52 10.75
C LYS A 167 -50.98 15.08 10.56
N ALA A 168 -50.56 14.71 9.35
CA ALA A 168 -50.00 13.38 9.09
C ALA A 168 -48.72 13.10 9.88
N LEU A 169 -47.78 14.05 9.92
CA LEU A 169 -46.55 13.91 10.70
C LEU A 169 -46.83 13.85 12.20
N GLN A 170 -47.78 14.65 12.69
CA GLN A 170 -48.20 14.62 14.08
C GLN A 170 -48.74 13.23 14.46
N THR A 171 -49.55 12.57 13.63
CA THR A 171 -50.02 11.21 13.92
C THR A 171 -48.88 10.18 14.02
N LEU A 172 -47.83 10.31 13.19
CA LEU A 172 -46.65 9.45 13.26
C LEU A 172 -45.85 9.72 14.53
N VAL A 173 -45.62 10.99 14.86
CA VAL A 173 -44.90 11.42 16.07
C VAL A 173 -45.65 10.97 17.32
N ASP A 174 -46.96 11.16 17.39
CA ASP A 174 -47.81 10.72 18.51
C ASP A 174 -47.74 9.20 18.69
N GLY A 175 -47.70 8.44 17.59
CA GLY A 175 -47.47 6.99 17.63
C GLY A 175 -46.11 6.62 18.24
N THR A 176 -45.04 7.33 17.87
CA THR A 176 -43.69 7.11 18.44
C THR A 176 -43.57 7.56 19.89
N LEU A 177 -44.14 8.70 20.26
CA LEU A 177 -44.17 9.22 21.63
C LEU A 177 -44.98 8.30 22.55
N ALA A 178 -46.09 7.74 22.07
CA ALA A 178 -46.90 6.79 22.81
C ALA A 178 -46.16 5.48 23.12
N ALA A 179 -45.24 5.05 22.25
CA ALA A 179 -44.39 3.89 22.51
C ALA A 179 -43.27 4.19 23.52
N GLN A 180 -42.76 5.43 23.55
CA GLN A 180 -41.71 5.87 24.50
C GLN A 180 -42.23 6.14 25.92
N LYS A 181 -43.53 6.44 26.09
CA LYS A 181 -44.16 6.72 27.39
C LYS A 181 -45.10 5.59 27.83
N PRO A 182 -44.58 4.41 28.25
CA PRO A 182 -45.41 3.26 28.63
C PRO A 182 -46.16 3.44 29.96
N LYS A 183 -45.77 4.42 30.78
CA LYS A 183 -46.34 4.63 32.13
C LYS A 183 -47.67 5.38 32.16
N ASN A 184 -48.11 5.95 31.03
CA ASN A 184 -49.46 6.52 30.95
C ASN A 184 -50.46 5.38 30.68
N VAL A 185 -51.10 4.91 31.75
CA VAL A 185 -52.06 3.80 31.76
C VAL A 185 -53.18 4.05 30.73
N LYS A 186 -53.09 3.40 29.56
CA LYS A 186 -54.14 3.36 28.52
C LYS A 186 -55.32 2.45 28.91
N GLY A 187 -55.73 2.49 30.18
CA GLY A 187 -56.69 1.56 30.76
C GLY A 187 -58.00 2.20 31.21
N THR A 188 -58.04 3.52 31.46
CA THR A 188 -59.18 4.13 32.15
C THR A 188 -60.29 4.60 31.20
N SER A 189 -59.99 4.89 29.94
CA SER A 189 -60.99 5.28 28.94
C SER A 189 -60.98 4.30 27.78
N ARG A 190 -62.08 3.54 27.65
CA ARG A 190 -62.31 2.66 26.50
C ARG A 190 -62.90 3.52 25.37
N PRO A 191 -62.35 3.49 24.15
CA PRO A 191 -63.00 4.16 23.03
C PRO A 191 -64.38 3.54 22.79
N GLU A 192 -65.32 4.37 22.38
CA GLU A 192 -66.69 3.93 22.09
C GLU A 192 -66.72 2.88 20.96
N PRO A 193 -67.65 1.91 21.03
CA PRO A 193 -67.76 0.87 20.01
C PRO A 193 -68.11 1.46 18.64
N THR A 194 -67.37 1.06 17.59
CA THR A 194 -67.64 1.49 16.22
C THR A 194 -68.49 0.45 15.49
N PHE A 195 -69.52 0.90 14.77
CA PHE A 195 -70.38 0.02 13.97
C PHE A 195 -70.01 0.15 12.50
N VAL A 196 -69.57 -0.95 11.88
CA VAL A 196 -69.19 -1.01 10.47
C VAL A 196 -70.20 -1.87 9.71
N ARG A 197 -70.80 -1.31 8.66
CA ARG A 197 -71.62 -2.08 7.71
C ARG A 197 -70.70 -2.77 6.70
N TYR A 198 -70.82 -4.09 6.61
CA TYR A 198 -70.05 -4.95 5.73
C TYR A 198 -70.97 -5.69 4.77
N SER A 199 -70.78 -5.44 3.48
CA SER A 199 -71.43 -6.16 2.41
C SER A 199 -70.46 -7.24 1.90
N PRO A 200 -70.73 -8.54 2.13
CA PRO A 200 -69.86 -9.60 1.64
C PRO A 200 -69.87 -9.64 0.11
N ALA A 201 -68.71 -9.89 -0.51
CA ALA A 201 -68.60 -9.99 -1.97
C ALA A 201 -69.22 -11.29 -2.54
N ASN A 202 -69.40 -12.32 -1.70
CA ASN A 202 -69.93 -13.63 -2.07
C ASN A 202 -71.40 -13.78 -1.64
N ASN A 203 -72.31 -13.07 -2.29
CA ASN A 203 -73.76 -13.21 -2.01
C ASN A 203 -74.40 -14.47 -2.60
N GLN A 204 -73.62 -15.47 -3.02
CA GLN A 204 -74.13 -16.61 -3.79
C GLN A 204 -73.75 -18.00 -3.28
N MET A 205 -73.04 -18.12 -2.15
CA MET A 205 -72.72 -19.45 -1.62
C MET A 205 -72.73 -19.50 -0.08
N GLY A 206 -73.79 -20.07 0.48
CA GLY A 206 -73.68 -20.91 1.68
C GLY A 206 -74.11 -20.35 3.04
N ASP A 207 -74.50 -19.08 3.19
CA ASP A 207 -75.04 -18.57 4.46
C ASP A 207 -76.52 -18.19 4.30
N GLY A 208 -77.42 -19.01 4.85
CA GLY A 208 -78.88 -18.95 4.67
C GLY A 208 -79.59 -17.74 5.32
N GLY A 209 -78.83 -16.74 5.79
CA GLY A 209 -79.40 -15.50 6.32
C GLY A 209 -79.80 -14.56 5.19
N LYS A 210 -81.07 -14.17 5.11
CA LYS A 210 -81.61 -13.14 4.19
C LYS A 210 -81.06 -11.72 4.44
N LYS A 211 -79.78 -11.56 4.77
CA LYS A 211 -79.17 -10.26 5.12
C LYS A 211 -78.02 -9.99 4.15
N GLN A 212 -78.32 -9.15 3.16
CA GLN A 212 -77.38 -8.66 2.14
C GLN A 212 -76.22 -7.86 2.76
N ASP A 213 -76.42 -7.27 3.94
CA ASP A 213 -75.41 -6.53 4.70
C ASP A 213 -75.32 -7.04 6.15
N ARG A 214 -74.09 -7.13 6.67
CA ARG A 214 -73.79 -7.47 8.07
C ARG A 214 -73.32 -6.21 8.80
N ILE A 215 -73.89 -5.90 9.96
CA ILE A 215 -73.41 -4.80 10.80
C ILE A 215 -72.51 -5.39 11.88
N MET A 216 -71.22 -5.04 11.86
CA MET A 216 -70.23 -5.48 12.81
C MET A 216 -69.96 -4.41 13.86
N LYS A 217 -70.07 -4.76 15.14
CA LYS A 217 -69.66 -3.92 16.25
C LYS A 217 -68.20 -4.21 16.59
N ILE A 218 -67.31 -3.27 16.30
CA ILE A 218 -65.87 -3.37 16.58
C ILE A 218 -65.59 -2.71 17.93
N VAL A 219 -65.04 -3.50 18.86
CA VAL A 219 -64.67 -3.04 20.21
C VAL A 219 -63.20 -3.35 20.44
N GLN A 220 -62.42 -2.36 20.86
CA GLN A 220 -61.02 -2.57 21.22
C GLN A 220 -60.93 -3.43 22.50
N ARG A 221 -60.22 -4.56 22.42
CA ARG A 221 -59.96 -5.41 23.57
C ARG A 221 -59.09 -4.66 24.58
N GLN A 222 -59.47 -4.69 25.86
CA GLN A 222 -58.67 -4.12 26.94
C GLN A 222 -57.34 -4.86 27.05
N GLN A 223 -56.25 -4.11 27.02
CA GLN A 223 -54.88 -4.62 27.15
C GLN A 223 -54.45 -4.57 28.61
N ASP A 224 -53.79 -5.63 29.08
CA ASP A 224 -53.23 -5.68 30.42
C ASP A 224 -51.96 -4.80 30.50
N PRO A 225 -51.90 -3.80 31.40
CA PRO A 225 -50.73 -2.94 31.55
C PRO A 225 -49.48 -3.66 32.07
N MET A 226 -49.61 -4.86 32.65
CA MET A 226 -48.50 -5.68 33.15
C MET A 226 -48.08 -6.78 32.17
N GLU A 227 -48.78 -6.93 31.04
CA GLU A 227 -48.47 -7.95 30.05
C GLU A 227 -47.20 -7.57 29.25
N PRO A 228 -46.15 -8.42 29.26
CA PRO A 228 -44.94 -8.16 28.49
C PRO A 228 -45.19 -8.28 26.97
N PRO A 229 -44.27 -7.79 26.12
CA PRO A 229 -44.39 -7.95 24.67
C PRO A 229 -44.53 -9.42 24.24
N LYS A 230 -45.63 -9.75 23.56
CA LYS A 230 -46.00 -11.13 23.16
C LYS A 230 -45.04 -11.81 22.20
N HIS A 231 -44.39 -11.04 21.33
CA HIS A 231 -43.61 -11.56 20.21
C HIS A 231 -42.21 -10.98 20.18
N LYS A 232 -41.23 -11.82 19.83
CA LYS A 232 -39.85 -11.40 19.58
C LYS A 232 -39.76 -10.69 18.22
N MET A 233 -39.15 -9.52 18.18
CA MET A 233 -38.89 -8.81 16.92
C MET A 233 -37.74 -9.50 16.16
N LYS A 234 -37.99 -9.99 14.95
CA LYS A 234 -36.96 -10.60 14.08
C LYS A 234 -36.40 -9.56 13.11
N LYS A 235 -35.07 -9.54 12.94
CA LYS A 235 -34.41 -8.71 11.92
C LYS A 235 -34.46 -9.42 10.57
N VAL A 236 -35.22 -8.86 9.63
CA VAL A 236 -35.30 -9.34 8.25
C VAL A 236 -34.27 -8.59 7.39
N PRO A 237 -33.61 -9.25 6.42
CA PRO A 237 -32.82 -8.54 5.41
C PRO A 237 -33.63 -7.43 4.75
N ARG A 238 -32.96 -6.38 4.28
CA ARG A 238 -33.65 -5.34 3.51
C ARG A 238 -34.29 -5.97 2.28
N GLY A 239 -35.56 -5.67 2.06
CA GLY A 239 -36.26 -6.08 0.84
C GLY A 239 -35.60 -5.49 -0.40
N PRO A 240 -35.96 -5.97 -1.60
CA PRO A 240 -35.48 -5.38 -2.83
C PRO A 240 -35.83 -3.89 -2.86
N PRO A 241 -34.96 -3.03 -3.42
CA PRO A 241 -35.30 -1.63 -3.62
C PRO A 241 -36.50 -1.51 -4.56
N SER A 242 -37.10 -0.32 -4.61
CA SER A 242 -38.03 -0.01 -5.70
C SER A 242 -37.34 -0.26 -7.05
N PRO A 243 -38.06 -0.70 -8.09
CA PRO A 243 -37.46 -0.99 -9.39
C PRO A 243 -36.58 0.18 -9.87
N PRO A 244 -35.43 -0.11 -10.49
CA PRO A 244 -34.47 0.93 -10.84
C PRO A 244 -35.10 1.89 -11.84
N PRO A 245 -35.02 3.21 -11.61
CA PRO A 245 -35.51 4.18 -12.57
C PRO A 245 -34.67 4.13 -13.87
N PRO A 246 -35.26 4.40 -15.04
CA PRO A 246 -34.52 4.54 -16.28
C PRO A 246 -33.46 5.64 -16.17
N VAL A 247 -32.25 5.34 -16.64
CA VAL A 247 -31.13 6.27 -16.56
C VAL A 247 -31.05 7.10 -17.83
N MET A 248 -31.36 8.39 -17.72
CA MET A 248 -31.47 9.33 -18.84
C MET A 248 -30.15 10.07 -19.08
N HIS A 249 -29.13 9.35 -19.56
CA HIS A 249 -27.85 9.95 -19.93
C HIS A 249 -27.86 10.44 -21.38
N SER A 250 -27.06 11.48 -21.65
CA SER A 250 -26.67 11.77 -23.03
C SER A 250 -25.89 10.58 -23.62
N PRO A 251 -25.89 10.38 -24.96
CA PRO A 251 -25.12 9.32 -25.59
C PRO A 251 -23.67 9.29 -25.09
N PRO A 252 -23.10 8.10 -24.81
CA PRO A 252 -21.76 8.00 -24.25
C PRO A 252 -20.75 8.62 -25.22
N ARG A 253 -19.92 9.54 -24.72
CA ARG A 253 -18.78 10.05 -25.48
C ARG A 253 -17.79 8.90 -25.65
N LYS A 254 -17.32 8.70 -26.88
CA LYS A 254 -16.29 7.69 -27.15
C LYS A 254 -15.02 8.12 -26.41
N LEU A 255 -14.57 7.29 -25.47
CA LEU A 255 -13.31 7.52 -24.76
C LEU A 255 -12.16 7.32 -25.76
N THR A 256 -11.23 8.27 -25.82
CA THR A 256 -10.01 8.10 -26.61
C THR A 256 -9.02 7.23 -25.84
N ALA A 257 -8.13 6.52 -26.54
CA ALA A 257 -7.07 5.74 -25.88
C ALA A 257 -6.15 6.63 -25.05
N GLU A 258 -5.91 7.87 -25.51
CA GLU A 258 -5.14 8.89 -24.80
C GLU A 258 -5.80 9.28 -23.48
N ASP A 259 -7.12 9.54 -23.48
CA ASP A 259 -7.86 9.81 -22.24
C ASP A 259 -7.77 8.63 -21.27
N GLN A 260 -7.90 7.40 -21.77
CA GLN A 260 -7.81 6.22 -20.92
C GLN A 260 -6.43 6.05 -20.28
N GLU A 261 -5.36 6.36 -21.02
CA GLU A 261 -3.99 6.30 -20.51
C GLU A 261 -3.70 7.43 -19.52
N ALA A 262 -4.15 8.66 -19.82
CA ALA A 262 -4.01 9.80 -18.91
C ALA A 262 -4.69 9.57 -17.56
N TRP A 263 -5.81 8.83 -17.56
CA TRP A 263 -6.54 8.45 -16.35
C TRP A 263 -6.13 7.10 -15.77
N ARG A 264 -5.07 6.47 -16.28
CA ARG A 264 -4.54 5.22 -15.72
C ARG A 264 -3.75 5.51 -14.45
N ILE A 265 -4.42 5.35 -13.32
CA ILE A 265 -3.81 5.53 -12.00
C ILE A 265 -2.80 4.39 -11.73
N PRO A 266 -1.50 4.70 -11.50
CA PRO A 266 -0.52 3.68 -11.13
C PRO A 266 -0.87 2.99 -9.80
N PRO A 267 -0.51 1.70 -9.62
CA PRO A 267 -0.79 1.01 -8.37
C PRO A 267 -0.08 1.68 -7.19
N PRO A 268 -0.77 1.89 -6.05
CA PRO A 268 -0.16 2.51 -4.90
C PRO A 268 0.81 1.53 -4.23
N VAL A 269 2.11 1.74 -4.43
CA VAL A 269 3.17 1.05 -3.70
C VAL A 269 3.52 1.90 -2.49
N SER A 270 3.13 1.43 -1.30
CA SER A 270 3.40 2.17 -0.07
C SER A 270 4.68 1.67 0.61
N ASN A 271 5.44 2.60 1.21
CA ASN A 271 6.65 2.29 1.99
C ASN A 271 6.34 1.81 3.42
N TRP A 272 5.06 1.80 3.83
CA TRP A 272 4.65 1.46 5.20
C TRP A 272 3.76 0.22 5.29
N LYS A 273 2.79 0.07 4.38
CA LYS A 273 1.78 -0.99 4.43
C LYS A 273 1.87 -1.88 3.21
N ASN A 274 1.99 -3.17 3.46
CA ASN A 274 1.88 -4.22 2.46
C ASN A 274 0.93 -5.30 2.99
N SER A 275 -0.38 -5.03 2.95
CA SER A 275 -1.39 -5.89 3.58
C SER A 275 -1.44 -7.30 2.99
N LYS A 276 -1.10 -7.45 1.71
CA LYS A 276 -1.05 -8.73 1.01
C LYS A 276 0.35 -9.34 0.96
N GLY A 277 1.35 -8.71 1.57
CA GLY A 277 2.72 -9.24 1.64
C GLY A 277 3.44 -9.39 0.30
N TYR A 278 3.07 -8.62 -0.74
CA TYR A 278 3.68 -8.74 -2.06
C TYR A 278 5.18 -8.46 -2.03
N THR A 279 5.97 -9.29 -2.71
CA THR A 279 7.40 -9.04 -2.94
C THR A 279 7.57 -8.01 -4.06
N ILE A 280 7.60 -6.74 -3.67
CA ILE A 280 7.77 -5.62 -4.61
C ILE A 280 9.26 -5.34 -4.80
N PRO A 281 9.77 -5.28 -6.05
CA PRO A 281 11.17 -4.94 -6.33
C PRO A 281 11.50 -3.52 -5.89
N LEU A 282 12.78 -3.27 -5.60
CA LEU A 282 13.22 -2.02 -4.97
C LEU A 282 12.93 -0.79 -5.85
N ASP A 283 13.07 -0.92 -7.17
CA ASP A 283 12.78 0.16 -8.13
C ASP A 283 11.33 0.65 -7.99
N LYS A 284 10.35 -0.26 -7.87
CA LYS A 284 8.93 0.10 -7.72
C LYS A 284 8.57 0.61 -6.33
N ARG A 285 9.31 0.22 -5.29
CA ARG A 285 9.16 0.80 -3.94
C ARG A 285 9.67 2.24 -3.87
N LEU A 286 10.79 2.49 -4.53
CA LEU A 286 11.44 3.80 -4.57
C LEU A 286 10.85 4.71 -5.66
N ALA A 287 10.11 4.18 -6.64
CA ALA A 287 9.58 4.95 -7.77
C ALA A 287 8.63 6.08 -7.37
N ALA A 288 7.84 5.91 -6.31
CA ALA A 288 6.95 6.95 -5.80
C ALA A 288 7.66 7.95 -4.88
N ASP A 289 8.92 7.70 -4.56
CA ASP A 289 9.71 8.48 -3.63
C ASP A 289 10.40 9.61 -4.40
N GLY A 290 9.74 10.77 -4.45
CA GLY A 290 10.20 11.97 -5.16
C GLY A 290 11.57 12.51 -4.74
N ARG A 291 12.28 11.85 -3.82
CA ARG A 291 13.67 12.13 -3.43
C ARG A 291 14.62 12.16 -4.64
N GLY A 292 14.39 11.34 -5.66
CA GLY A 292 15.19 11.35 -6.89
C GLY A 292 14.94 12.55 -7.82
N LEU A 293 13.85 13.29 -7.60
CA LEU A 293 13.50 14.50 -8.37
C LEU A 293 14.01 15.78 -7.68
N GLN A 294 14.47 15.69 -6.43
CA GLN A 294 14.96 16.83 -5.67
C GLN A 294 16.46 16.99 -5.86
N ASP A 295 16.87 17.89 -6.76
CA ASP A 295 18.28 18.29 -6.86
C ASP A 295 18.66 19.19 -5.67
N VAL A 296 19.57 18.69 -4.83
CA VAL A 296 20.11 19.45 -3.70
C VAL A 296 21.16 20.43 -4.22
N THR A 297 20.73 21.64 -4.55
CA THR A 297 21.63 22.74 -4.94
C THR A 297 22.21 23.43 -3.70
N ILE A 298 23.53 23.48 -3.56
CA ILE A 298 24.22 24.22 -2.49
C ILE A 298 24.56 25.62 -2.98
N ASN A 299 24.38 26.63 -2.13
CA ASN A 299 24.67 28.03 -2.45
C ASN A 299 26.18 28.33 -2.36
N ASP A 300 26.75 28.99 -3.38
CA ASP A 300 28.18 29.37 -3.43
C ASP A 300 28.65 30.26 -2.28
N LYS A 301 27.71 30.95 -1.62
CA LYS A 301 28.01 31.74 -0.41
C LYS A 301 28.60 30.89 0.72
N PHE A 302 28.31 29.58 0.77
CA PHE A 302 28.94 28.70 1.74
C PHE A 302 30.45 28.54 1.49
N ALA A 303 30.88 28.50 0.23
CA ALA A 303 32.30 28.49 -0.11
C ALA A 303 32.97 29.82 0.24
N GLN A 304 32.34 30.95 -0.13
CA GLN A 304 32.84 32.29 0.22
C GLN A 304 32.94 32.49 1.73
N PHE A 305 31.97 31.98 2.49
CA PHE A 305 31.99 32.05 3.96
C PHE A 305 33.09 31.18 4.57
N ALA A 306 33.27 29.95 4.06
CA ALA A 306 34.35 29.07 4.51
C ALA A 306 35.74 29.67 4.22
N GLU A 307 35.92 30.27 3.04
CA GLU A 307 37.15 30.99 2.70
C GLU A 307 37.37 32.21 3.61
N ALA A 308 36.33 33.01 3.85
CA ALA A 308 36.40 34.14 4.77
C ALA A 308 36.83 33.70 6.18
N LEU A 309 36.26 32.62 6.71
CA LEU A 309 36.67 32.06 8.01
C LEU A 309 38.13 31.57 8.01
N HIS A 310 38.58 30.89 6.95
CA HIS A 310 39.97 30.46 6.85
C HIS A 310 40.96 31.63 6.75
N THR A 311 40.59 32.71 6.06
CA THR A 311 41.41 33.93 6.02
C THR A 311 41.45 34.64 7.37
N ALA A 312 40.31 34.70 8.08
CA ALA A 312 40.23 35.26 9.42
C ALA A 312 41.07 34.45 10.43
N ASP A 313 41.03 33.12 10.40
CA ASP A 313 41.87 32.27 11.27
C ASP A 313 43.37 32.47 11.01
N ARG A 314 43.78 32.55 9.73
CA ARG A 314 45.19 32.87 9.40
C ARG A 314 45.61 34.22 9.96
N HIS A 315 44.80 35.24 9.76
CA HIS A 315 45.09 36.58 10.29
C HIS A 315 45.17 36.58 11.83
N ALA A 316 44.24 35.91 12.51
CA ALA A 316 44.25 35.81 13.97
C ALA A 316 45.51 35.09 14.49
N ARG A 317 45.96 34.02 13.83
CA ARG A 317 47.19 33.31 14.20
C ARG A 317 48.44 34.15 13.97
N ASP A 318 48.51 34.86 12.85
CA ASP A 318 49.63 35.75 12.54
C ASP A 318 49.69 36.91 13.55
N GLU A 319 48.54 37.46 13.94
CA GLU A 319 48.46 38.48 14.97
C GLU A 319 48.92 37.94 16.34
N VAL A 320 48.43 36.78 16.77
CA VAL A 320 48.87 36.13 18.01
C VAL A 320 50.37 35.85 17.99
N GLN A 321 50.90 35.35 16.86
CA GLN A 321 52.33 35.08 16.71
C GLN A 321 53.15 36.38 16.77
N SER A 322 52.66 37.47 16.18
CA SER A 322 53.31 38.78 16.23
C SER A 322 53.33 39.36 17.65
N ARG A 323 52.23 39.23 18.38
CA ARG A 323 52.11 39.65 19.79
C ARG A 323 53.04 38.82 20.69
N ALA A 324 53.08 37.50 20.50
CA ALA A 324 53.99 36.62 21.23
C ALA A 324 55.47 36.99 20.99
N ARG A 325 55.87 37.26 19.75
CA ARG A 325 57.23 37.73 19.42
C ARG A 325 57.55 39.09 20.05
N MET A 326 56.58 40.00 20.11
CA MET A 326 56.77 41.30 20.74
C MET A 326 56.92 41.19 22.26
N GLN A 327 56.07 40.38 22.90
CA GLN A 327 56.18 40.08 24.34
C GLN A 327 57.51 39.41 24.68
N GLN A 328 57.97 38.49 23.84
CA GLN A 328 59.27 37.85 24.00
C GLN A 328 60.42 38.87 23.95
N ARG A 329 60.41 39.80 22.99
CA ARG A 329 61.42 40.87 22.91
C ARG A 329 61.37 41.82 24.13
N LEU A 330 60.18 42.13 24.63
CA LEU A 330 60.04 42.93 25.85
C LEU A 330 60.57 42.17 27.07
N ALA A 331 60.30 40.87 27.17
CA ALA A 331 60.82 40.02 28.24
C ALA A 331 62.35 39.86 28.17
N GLU A 332 62.93 39.75 26.97
CA GLU A 332 64.38 39.75 26.76
C GLU A 332 65.00 41.09 27.19
N LYS A 333 64.38 42.22 26.82
CA LYS A 333 64.85 43.55 27.23
C LYS A 333 64.75 43.76 28.74
N GLU A 334 63.66 43.31 29.38
CA GLU A 334 63.50 43.36 30.83
C GLU A 334 64.53 42.45 31.54
N LYS A 335 64.86 41.30 30.96
CA LYS A 335 65.96 40.44 31.44
C LYS A 335 67.32 41.14 31.32
N GLU A 336 67.61 41.76 30.18
CA GLU A 336 68.85 42.51 29.95
C GLU A 336 68.99 43.68 30.95
N GLU A 337 67.91 44.45 31.18
CA GLU A 337 67.89 45.51 32.19
C GLU A 337 68.11 44.97 33.62
N LYS A 338 67.57 43.79 33.94
CA LYS A 338 67.84 43.10 35.23
C LYS A 338 69.28 42.63 35.34
N GLU A 339 69.86 42.07 34.28
CA GLU A 339 71.26 41.66 34.23
C GLU A 339 72.21 42.86 34.38
N ASP A 340 71.93 43.98 33.71
CA ASP A 340 72.69 45.21 33.85
C ASP A 340 72.58 45.82 35.25
N ASN A 341 71.39 45.78 35.86
CA ASN A 341 71.21 46.22 37.24
C ASN A 341 72.00 45.34 38.22
N LEU A 342 71.94 44.02 38.05
CA LEU A 342 72.75 43.07 38.83
C LEU A 342 74.26 43.29 38.60
N ARG A 343 74.67 43.62 37.37
CA ARG A 343 76.07 43.92 37.02
C ARG A 343 76.56 45.21 37.69
N LYS A 344 75.77 46.28 37.71
CA LYS A 344 76.09 47.53 38.43
C LYS A 344 76.14 47.31 39.93
N LEU A 345 75.21 46.54 40.51
CA LEU A 345 75.24 46.15 41.92
C LEU A 345 76.51 45.36 42.26
N ALA A 346 76.91 44.42 41.39
CA ALA A 346 78.13 43.64 41.56
C ALA A 346 79.40 44.49 41.40
N GLN A 347 79.42 45.47 40.50
CA GLN A 347 80.51 46.45 40.38
C GLN A 347 80.62 47.31 41.63
N LYS A 348 79.50 47.86 42.11
CA LYS A 348 79.46 48.62 43.36
C LYS A 348 79.93 47.79 44.56
N ALA A 349 79.48 46.54 44.68
CA ALA A 349 79.96 45.61 45.71
C ALA A 349 81.45 45.26 45.58
N ARG A 350 82.01 45.29 44.36
CA ARG A 350 83.46 45.15 44.14
C ARG A 350 84.22 46.41 44.50
N GLU A 351 83.74 47.59 44.14
CA GLU A 351 84.33 48.88 44.51
C GLU A 351 84.33 49.07 46.03
N ASP A 352 83.24 48.73 46.72
CA ASP A 352 83.16 48.74 48.18
C ASP A 352 84.14 47.73 48.81
N ARG A 353 84.34 46.56 48.17
CA ARG A 353 85.33 45.57 48.58
C ARG A 353 86.77 46.00 48.26
N GLU A 354 86.99 46.72 47.18
CA GLU A 354 88.29 47.22 46.73
C GLU A 354 88.72 48.42 47.57
N ALA A 355 87.78 49.29 47.96
CA ALA A 355 87.95 50.28 49.02
C ALA A 355 88.30 49.63 50.37
N ALA A 356 87.68 48.48 50.70
CA ALA A 356 88.04 47.67 51.86
C ALA A 356 89.35 46.87 51.69
N MET A 357 89.90 46.75 50.47
CA MET A 357 91.17 46.05 50.15
C MET A 357 92.33 47.01 49.84
N GLY A 358 92.15 48.33 49.94
CA GLY A 358 93.20 49.33 49.80
C GLY A 358 94.27 49.30 50.90
N GLU A 359 94.11 48.46 51.93
CA GLU A 359 95.08 48.26 52.99
C GLU A 359 95.57 46.80 53.00
N ARG A 360 96.83 46.61 52.56
CA ARG A 360 97.69 45.40 52.57
C ARG A 360 97.84 44.63 51.25
N GLN A 361 99.10 44.64 50.80
CA GLN A 361 99.67 43.83 49.72
C GLN A 361 100.41 42.58 50.31
N PRO A 362 100.97 41.67 49.50
CA PRO A 362 100.58 40.26 49.23
C PRO A 362 101.54 39.25 49.95
N PRO A 363 101.69 37.91 49.67
CA PRO A 363 101.34 37.17 48.44
C PRO A 363 101.05 35.63 48.51
N LYS A 364 100.94 35.04 47.29
CA LYS A 364 101.24 33.67 46.80
C LYS A 364 100.27 32.48 47.03
N ARG A 365 99.74 32.04 45.88
CA ARG A 365 99.64 30.67 45.31
C ARG A 365 99.54 29.48 46.28
N ASP A 366 98.49 28.66 46.12
CA ASP A 366 98.66 27.28 45.65
C ASP A 366 97.35 26.61 45.19
N ALA A 367 97.53 25.52 44.48
CA ALA A 367 96.57 24.87 43.59
C ALA A 367 95.77 23.73 44.22
N ARG A 368 94.71 23.34 43.48
CA ARG A 368 94.06 22.02 43.37
C ARG A 368 92.85 21.69 44.27
N SER A 369 91.77 21.40 43.54
CA SER A 369 90.88 20.23 43.61
C SER A 369 89.54 20.32 44.36
N ARG A 370 88.50 19.80 43.65
CA ARG A 370 87.20 19.26 44.13
C ARG A 370 86.24 20.33 44.69
N SER A 371 84.92 20.30 44.52
CA SER A 371 83.93 19.29 44.12
C SER A 371 82.55 19.96 44.01
N GLY A 372 81.61 19.33 43.30
CA GLY A 372 80.16 19.51 43.46
C GLY A 372 79.61 20.83 42.92
N SER A 373 78.35 20.97 42.56
CA SER A 373 77.17 20.11 42.45
C SER A 373 76.04 21.07 42.05
N ALA A 374 75.04 20.55 41.33
CA ALA A 374 73.70 21.14 41.23
C ALA A 374 73.61 22.48 40.45
N ASP A 375 72.58 22.78 39.67
CA ASP A 375 71.40 22.06 39.21
C ASP A 375 70.81 22.92 38.08
N SER A 376 69.84 22.35 37.39
CA SER A 376 68.64 23.03 36.93
C SER A 376 68.68 23.94 35.70
N ARG A 377 68.07 23.36 34.66
CA ARG A 377 66.81 23.81 34.01
C ARG A 377 66.89 24.75 32.80
N SER A 378 66.39 24.16 31.70
CA SER A 378 65.37 24.67 30.76
C SER A 378 65.70 25.99 30.05
N SER A 379 65.89 25.96 28.74
CA SER A 379 64.87 25.86 27.69
C SER A 379 64.68 27.23 27.06
N TYR A 380 64.74 27.25 25.72
CA TYR A 380 64.30 28.27 24.76
C TYR A 380 64.86 29.71 24.96
N ASP A 381 65.36 30.42 23.95
CA ASP A 381 64.79 30.58 22.62
C ASP A 381 65.77 31.29 21.66
N SER A 382 65.42 31.19 20.39
CA SER A 382 65.52 32.21 19.34
C SER A 382 66.87 32.79 18.91
N ARG A 383 67.21 32.39 17.68
CA ARG A 383 67.34 33.29 16.52
C ARG A 383 68.15 34.57 16.75
N SER A 384 69.33 34.62 16.15
CA SER A 384 69.90 35.90 15.74
C SER A 384 70.21 35.88 14.25
N SER A 385 69.26 36.42 13.52
CA SER A 385 69.48 37.16 12.29
C SER A 385 70.63 38.15 12.44
N ARG A 386 71.54 38.21 11.46
CA ARG A 386 72.22 39.46 11.13
C ARG A 386 72.43 39.56 9.62
N SER A 387 71.44 40.24 9.05
CA SER A 387 71.54 41.20 7.97
C SER A 387 72.93 41.82 7.76
N ARG A 388 73.27 42.04 6.48
CA ARG A 388 73.67 43.36 5.98
C ARG A 388 73.72 43.40 4.44
N SER A 389 72.93 44.32 3.87
CA SER A 389 73.24 45.31 2.81
C SER A 389 74.24 44.93 1.70
N SER A 390 74.11 45.29 0.42
CA SER A 390 73.21 46.19 -0.32
C SER A 390 73.58 46.07 -1.80
N SER A 391 72.58 46.20 -2.68
CA SER A 391 72.64 46.78 -4.05
C SER A 391 73.63 46.28 -5.13
N TYR A 392 73.01 45.79 -6.22
CA TYR A 392 73.23 46.18 -7.63
C TYR A 392 74.17 45.36 -8.56
N SER A 393 73.49 44.47 -9.31
CA SER A 393 73.59 44.23 -10.78
C SER A 393 74.61 43.28 -11.42
N ARG A 394 74.01 42.38 -12.23
CA ARG A 394 74.41 41.79 -13.53
C ARG A 394 75.56 40.75 -13.60
N SER A 395 75.15 39.54 -14.02
CA SER A 395 75.88 38.31 -14.41
C SER A 395 76.91 38.50 -15.55
N PRO A 396 77.66 37.48 -16.05
CA PRO A 396 77.80 36.05 -15.66
C PRO A 396 79.25 35.46 -15.72
N SER A 397 79.38 34.22 -15.20
CA SER A 397 80.27 33.12 -15.63
C SER A 397 81.60 32.82 -14.89
N ARG A 398 81.77 31.49 -14.72
CA ARG A 398 82.99 30.66 -14.61
C ARG A 398 83.73 30.52 -13.27
N SER A 399 83.65 29.27 -12.77
CA SER A 399 84.72 28.47 -12.14
C SER A 399 85.19 28.95 -10.74
N ASP A 400 85.52 28.14 -9.74
CA ASP A 400 85.83 26.73 -9.60
C ASP A 400 85.79 26.39 -8.10
N ASP A 401 85.66 25.10 -7.81
CA ASP A 401 86.17 24.37 -6.64
C ASP A 401 85.89 24.84 -5.19
N GLY A 402 85.09 24.04 -4.47
CA GLY A 402 84.82 24.19 -3.04
C GLY A 402 83.51 23.54 -2.55
N GLY A 403 82.62 23.18 -3.49
CA GLY A 403 81.31 22.58 -3.20
C GLY A 403 81.26 21.06 -3.19
N GLU A 404 82.40 20.36 -3.37
CA GLU A 404 82.40 18.93 -3.65
C GLU A 404 82.03 18.06 -2.43
N ARG A 405 82.49 18.43 -1.22
CA ARG A 405 82.12 17.71 0.02
C ARG A 405 80.64 17.83 0.37
N ASP A 406 80.08 19.02 0.22
CA ASP A 406 78.70 19.33 0.60
C ASP A 406 77.68 18.80 -0.43
N ARG A 407 78.07 18.71 -1.71
CA ARG A 407 77.32 17.97 -2.74
C ARG A 407 77.35 16.46 -2.47
N ARG A 408 78.50 15.90 -2.07
CA ARG A 408 78.64 14.47 -1.77
C ARG A 408 77.85 14.04 -0.53
N GLU A 409 77.74 14.91 0.48
CA GLU A 409 76.88 14.67 1.64
C GLU A 409 75.39 14.80 1.29
N ARG A 410 75.00 15.77 0.46
CA ARG A 410 73.63 15.86 -0.06
C ARG A 410 73.26 14.68 -0.97
N GLU A 411 74.19 14.19 -1.78
CA GLU A 411 73.99 12.98 -2.58
C GLU A 411 73.92 11.73 -1.73
N ARG A 412 74.75 11.61 -0.67
CA ARG A 412 74.63 10.52 0.31
C ARG A 412 73.27 10.54 1.01
N GLN A 413 72.79 11.70 1.45
CA GLN A 413 71.47 11.82 2.08
C GLN A 413 70.33 11.52 1.09
N ARG A 414 70.44 11.90 -0.18
CA ARG A 414 69.46 11.53 -1.22
C ARG A 414 69.52 10.05 -1.59
N ALA A 415 70.71 9.44 -1.56
CA ALA A 415 70.90 8.02 -1.81
C ALA A 415 70.42 7.17 -0.63
N GLU A 416 70.66 7.63 0.60
CA GLU A 416 70.22 7.00 1.83
C GLU A 416 68.69 7.07 1.95
N LYS A 417 68.08 8.25 1.71
CA LYS A 417 66.62 8.37 1.61
C LYS A 417 66.02 7.50 0.51
N ARG A 418 66.69 7.35 -0.64
CA ARG A 418 66.23 6.43 -1.70
C ARG A 418 66.37 4.97 -1.30
N ARG A 419 67.41 4.60 -0.56
CA ARG A 419 67.63 3.23 -0.07
C ARG A 419 66.69 2.89 1.07
N GLU A 420 66.38 3.83 1.95
CA GLU A 420 65.34 3.71 2.98
C GLU A 420 63.96 3.62 2.36
N ALA A 421 63.60 4.51 1.43
CA ALA A 421 62.34 4.42 0.71
C ALA A 421 62.21 3.11 -0.08
N GLN A 422 63.30 2.58 -0.66
CA GLN A 422 63.28 1.29 -1.34
C GLN A 422 63.17 0.11 -0.36
N ARG A 423 63.80 0.18 0.82
CA ARG A 423 63.65 -0.81 1.90
C ARG A 423 62.24 -0.78 2.50
N GLU A 424 61.69 0.42 2.66
CA GLU A 424 60.33 0.65 3.15
C GLU A 424 59.30 0.19 2.12
N MET A 425 59.51 0.45 0.84
CA MET A 425 58.68 -0.10 -0.25
C MET A 425 58.79 -1.63 -0.33
N ARG A 426 59.97 -2.22 -0.09
CA ARG A 426 60.12 -3.67 0.02
C ARG A 426 59.43 -4.22 1.27
N GLN A 427 59.50 -3.54 2.41
CA GLN A 427 58.78 -3.96 3.62
C GLN A 427 57.27 -3.77 3.48
N LYS A 428 56.81 -2.73 2.79
CA LYS A 428 55.39 -2.45 2.50
C LYS A 428 54.81 -3.41 1.47
N ASN A 429 55.62 -3.87 0.50
CA ASN A 429 55.23 -4.89 -0.47
C ASN A 429 55.41 -6.34 0.05
N MET A 430 55.93 -6.55 1.26
CA MET A 430 55.90 -7.85 1.91
C MET A 430 54.54 -8.00 2.60
N GLY A 431 53.82 -9.09 2.29
CA GLY A 431 52.52 -9.41 2.91
C GLY A 431 52.58 -9.39 4.44
N GLN A 432 51.46 -9.06 5.09
CA GLN A 432 51.34 -8.91 6.55
C GLN A 432 51.92 -10.10 7.32
N GLU A 433 51.73 -11.32 6.81
CA GLU A 433 52.23 -12.57 7.39
C GLU A 433 53.77 -12.61 7.53
N ARG A 434 54.50 -12.16 6.50
CA ARG A 434 55.97 -12.20 6.46
C ARG A 434 56.60 -11.09 7.31
N ARG A 435 55.88 -9.98 7.49
CA ARG A 435 56.23 -8.89 8.42
C ARG A 435 56.07 -9.32 9.87
N MET A 436 54.99 -10.04 10.17
CA MET A 436 54.72 -10.59 11.49
C MET A 436 55.75 -11.67 11.86
N GLN A 437 56.15 -12.51 10.91
CA GLN A 437 57.21 -13.52 11.10
C GLN A 437 58.59 -12.91 11.40
N MET A 438 58.93 -11.75 10.80
CA MET A 438 60.19 -11.05 11.07
C MET A 438 60.18 -10.37 12.45
N MET A 439 59.06 -9.77 12.84
CA MET A 439 58.85 -9.21 14.19
C MET A 439 58.86 -10.31 15.26
N ALA A 440 58.25 -11.47 14.99
CA ALA A 440 58.28 -12.62 15.88
C ALA A 440 59.71 -13.20 16.05
N ARG A 441 60.55 -13.10 15.02
CA ARG A 441 61.96 -13.52 15.09
C ARG A 441 62.84 -12.55 15.88
N GLU A 442 62.45 -11.29 16.00
CA GLU A 442 63.11 -10.31 16.90
C GLU A 442 62.60 -10.36 18.34
N GLN A 443 61.32 -10.73 18.53
CA GLN A 443 60.74 -10.94 19.85
C GLN A 443 61.32 -12.17 20.56
N ASN A 444 61.73 -13.20 19.81
CA ASN A 444 62.38 -14.43 20.32
C ASN A 444 63.92 -14.36 20.36
N ARG A 445 64.54 -13.18 20.47
CA ARG A 445 65.97 -13.09 20.77
C ARG A 445 66.18 -13.23 22.27
N ASP A 446 66.90 -14.29 22.65
CA ASP A 446 67.24 -14.60 24.03
C ASP A 446 67.92 -13.41 24.72
N ILE A 447 67.61 -13.25 26.00
CA ILE A 447 68.04 -12.12 26.84
C ILE A 447 69.58 -11.99 26.86
N SER A 448 70.31 -13.07 26.61
CA SER A 448 71.78 -13.09 26.47
C SER A 448 72.29 -12.39 25.20
N GLU A 449 71.59 -12.48 24.06
CA GLU A 449 71.97 -11.79 22.81
C GLU A 449 71.67 -10.29 22.89
N LYS A 450 70.60 -9.88 23.59
CA LYS A 450 70.29 -8.46 23.85
C LYS A 450 71.33 -7.78 24.76
N VAL A 451 71.95 -8.54 25.66
CA VAL A 451 73.05 -8.07 26.52
C VAL A 451 74.38 -8.02 25.75
N ALA A 452 74.65 -9.00 24.89
CA ALA A 452 75.86 -9.03 24.04
C ALA A 452 75.88 -7.93 22.96
N LEU A 453 74.72 -7.48 22.48
CA LEU A 453 74.57 -6.39 21.51
C LEU A 453 74.54 -4.98 22.15
N GLY A 454 74.76 -4.87 23.47
CA GLY A 454 74.94 -3.59 24.17
C GLY A 454 73.72 -2.67 24.24
N LEU A 455 72.53 -3.17 23.88
CA LEU A 455 71.27 -2.42 23.83
C LEU A 455 70.57 -2.26 25.19
N ALA A 456 70.99 -2.99 26.22
CA ALA A 456 70.41 -2.91 27.56
C ALA A 456 71.49 -2.59 28.61
N LYS A 457 71.70 -1.30 28.90
CA LYS A 457 72.38 -0.88 30.14
C LYS A 457 71.32 -0.86 31.26
N PRO A 458 71.45 -1.67 32.32
CA PRO A 458 70.49 -1.66 33.41
C PRO A 458 70.71 -0.43 34.30
N THR A 459 69.81 0.55 34.23
CA THR A 459 69.70 1.59 35.26
C THR A 459 68.94 0.99 36.44
N GLN A 460 69.61 0.79 37.57
CA GLN A 460 68.93 0.39 38.80
C GLN A 460 68.02 1.52 39.30
N SER A 461 66.72 1.44 39.00
CA SER A 461 65.69 2.27 39.61
C SER A 461 64.88 1.44 40.60
N LYS A 462 64.91 1.85 41.86
CA LYS A 462 64.43 1.16 43.06
C LYS A 462 62.89 1.15 43.21
N GLU A 463 62.14 1.23 42.12
CA GLU A 463 60.69 1.49 42.08
C GLU A 463 59.88 0.39 41.37
N THR A 464 60.44 -0.82 41.23
CA THR A 464 59.76 -1.99 40.64
C THR A 464 58.74 -2.65 41.57
N MET A 465 57.95 -1.87 42.31
CA MET A 465 56.88 -2.35 43.18
C MET A 465 55.49 -1.79 42.81
N TYR A 466 55.38 -1.08 41.68
CA TYR A 466 54.12 -0.49 41.24
C TYR A 466 53.75 -0.94 39.82
N ASP A 467 52.57 -1.56 39.69
CA ASP A 467 52.03 -2.01 38.40
C ASP A 467 51.54 -0.81 37.58
N SER A 468 52.24 -0.53 36.48
CA SER A 468 51.91 0.52 35.50
C SER A 468 50.49 0.44 34.93
N ARG A 469 49.81 -0.72 34.99
CA ARG A 469 48.42 -0.85 34.54
C ARG A 469 47.42 -0.21 35.50
N LEU A 470 47.80 -0.04 36.77
CA LEU A 470 46.94 0.58 37.78
C LEU A 470 46.95 2.12 37.71
N PHE A 471 48.05 2.72 37.24
CA PHE A 471 48.22 4.19 37.22
C PHE A 471 47.47 4.90 36.08
N ASN A 472 46.99 4.17 35.08
CA ASN A 472 46.23 4.72 33.96
C ASN A 472 44.70 4.47 34.08
N GLN A 473 44.22 3.99 35.23
CA GLN A 473 42.77 3.80 35.50
C GLN A 473 42.13 5.00 36.19
N SER A 474 42.62 6.22 35.95
CA SER A 474 42.17 7.43 36.65
C SER A 474 40.84 7.98 36.10
N SER A 475 39.71 7.40 36.54
CA SER A 475 38.54 8.21 36.88
C SER A 475 38.78 8.77 38.29
N GLY A 476 39.56 9.84 38.36
CA GLY A 476 39.97 10.44 39.63
C GLY A 476 38.81 11.06 40.40
N PHE A 477 39.01 11.21 41.72
CA PHE A 477 38.17 11.88 42.74
C PHE A 477 37.73 13.33 42.38
N ALA A 478 38.05 13.82 41.18
CA ALA A 478 37.70 15.12 40.62
C ALA A 478 36.47 15.09 39.69
N ALA A 479 35.95 13.90 39.33
CA ALA A 479 34.62 13.79 38.70
C ALA A 479 33.57 13.90 39.81
N GLY A 480 32.97 15.09 39.96
CA GLY A 480 32.01 15.38 41.01
C GLY A 480 30.90 14.33 41.11
N PHE A 481 30.50 14.04 42.34
CA PHE A 481 29.38 13.15 42.66
C PHE A 481 28.12 13.65 41.93
N ASN A 482 27.68 12.93 40.90
CA ASN A 482 26.40 13.20 40.25
C ASN A 482 25.29 12.68 41.18
N GLU A 483 24.60 13.57 41.89
CA GLU A 483 23.49 13.21 42.80
C GLU A 483 22.38 12.37 42.12
N ASP A 484 22.27 12.44 40.79
CA ASP A 484 21.28 11.72 40.00
C ASP A 484 21.71 10.29 39.56
N GLN A 485 22.97 9.88 39.78
CA GLN A 485 23.44 8.53 39.46
C GLN A 485 24.07 7.84 40.70
N PRO A 486 23.30 6.99 41.42
CA PRO A 486 23.79 6.28 42.61
C PRO A 486 24.87 5.21 42.36
N TYR A 487 25.27 4.98 41.10
CA TYR A 487 26.16 3.88 40.72
C TYR A 487 27.30 4.35 39.83
N ASP A 488 28.51 3.89 40.13
CA ASP A 488 29.75 4.20 39.40
C ASP A 488 29.80 3.59 37.98
N LYS A 489 28.91 2.65 37.68
CA LYS A 489 28.76 2.02 36.35
C LYS A 489 27.29 2.06 35.92
N PRO A 490 26.97 2.41 34.66
CA PRO A 490 25.59 2.33 34.20
C PRO A 490 25.13 0.87 34.25
N LEU A 491 23.90 0.65 34.75
CA LEU A 491 23.31 -0.67 34.95
C LEU A 491 23.28 -1.55 33.68
N PHE A 492 23.52 -0.95 32.50
CA PHE A 492 23.57 -1.61 31.19
C PHE A 492 24.81 -1.23 30.35
N ALA A 493 25.99 -1.08 30.98
CA ALA A 493 27.26 -0.86 30.29
C ALA A 493 27.56 -1.92 29.19
N GLU A 494 26.95 -3.09 29.29
CA GLU A 494 27.05 -4.19 28.33
C GLU A 494 26.20 -3.99 27.06
N ARG A 495 25.45 -2.87 26.92
CA ARG A 495 24.71 -2.55 25.67
C ARG A 495 25.60 -2.36 24.46
N ASP A 496 26.84 -1.90 24.63
CA ASP A 496 27.79 -1.84 23.51
C ASP A 496 28.23 -3.23 23.04
N ALA A 497 28.28 -4.22 23.94
CA ALA A 497 28.49 -5.62 23.58
C ALA A 497 27.21 -6.27 22.99
N LEU A 498 26.01 -5.79 23.35
CA LEU A 498 24.76 -6.20 22.69
C LEU A 498 24.62 -5.59 21.28
N ASN A 499 25.13 -4.39 21.05
CA ASN A 499 25.12 -3.75 19.74
C ASN A 499 26.00 -4.48 18.72
N SER A 500 27.08 -5.15 19.14
CA SER A 500 27.92 -5.99 18.28
C SER A 500 27.35 -7.38 18.02
N ILE A 501 26.34 -7.83 18.77
CA ILE A 501 25.63 -9.10 18.51
C ILE A 501 24.71 -8.98 17.28
N TYR A 502 24.13 -7.82 17.03
CA TYR A 502 23.20 -7.60 15.91
C TYR A 502 23.83 -6.90 14.70
N ARG A 503 25.08 -6.46 14.80
CA ARG A 503 25.82 -5.81 13.71
C ARG A 503 27.20 -6.45 13.55
N PRO A 504 27.34 -7.52 12.75
CA PRO A 504 28.65 -8.07 12.44
C PRO A 504 29.48 -7.06 11.64
N ASN A 505 30.73 -6.83 12.05
CA ASN A 505 31.68 -6.01 11.31
C ASN A 505 32.18 -6.81 10.09
N VAL A 506 31.70 -6.46 8.89
CA VAL A 506 32.04 -7.14 7.63
C VAL A 506 33.41 -6.68 7.12
N GLY A 507 34.46 -6.84 7.92
CA GLY A 507 35.79 -6.29 7.60
C GLY A 507 36.99 -7.20 7.83
N GLU A 508 36.85 -8.32 8.56
CA GLU A 508 38.02 -9.07 9.05
C GLU A 508 37.85 -10.60 9.11
N ASP A 509 36.91 -11.22 8.38
CA ASP A 509 36.65 -12.67 8.49
C ASP A 509 36.48 -13.37 7.12
N ASP A 510 37.53 -13.40 6.29
CA ASP A 510 37.56 -14.31 5.12
C ASP A 510 38.46 -15.55 5.33
N GLU A 511 39.07 -15.74 6.50
CA GLU A 511 39.97 -16.89 6.75
C GLU A 511 39.83 -17.60 8.12
N GLU A 512 38.84 -17.26 8.97
CA GLU A 512 38.58 -18.02 10.21
C GLU A 512 37.37 -18.97 10.06
N ASP A 513 37.62 -20.26 10.24
CA ASP A 513 36.64 -21.35 10.11
C ASP A 513 35.47 -21.15 11.08
N ALA A 514 34.23 -21.25 10.58
CA ALA A 514 33.00 -20.86 11.29
C ALA A 514 32.74 -21.65 12.61
N GLY A 515 33.48 -22.74 12.85
CA GLY A 515 33.45 -23.49 14.10
C GLY A 515 34.14 -22.77 15.26
N GLU A 516 35.27 -22.09 15.01
CA GLU A 516 36.05 -21.45 16.09
C GLU A 516 35.40 -20.17 16.62
N THR A 517 34.70 -19.42 15.76
CA THR A 517 33.96 -18.22 16.17
C THR A 517 32.78 -18.55 17.09
N MET A 518 32.08 -19.67 16.80
CA MET A 518 31.00 -20.18 17.65
C MET A 518 31.52 -20.67 19.02
N GLU A 519 32.67 -21.35 19.02
CA GLU A 519 33.30 -21.84 20.25
C GLU A 519 33.87 -20.69 21.10
N LYS A 520 34.45 -19.66 20.49
CA LYS A 520 34.87 -18.40 21.16
C LYS A 520 33.68 -17.68 21.80
N ILE A 521 32.53 -17.59 21.13
CA ILE A 521 31.32 -16.95 21.69
C ILE A 521 30.77 -17.77 22.87
N GLN A 522 30.72 -19.09 22.77
CA GLN A 522 30.23 -19.97 23.84
C GLN A 522 31.14 -20.00 25.08
N ASN A 523 32.46 -19.91 24.88
CA ASN A 523 33.44 -19.95 25.97
C ASN A 523 33.68 -18.59 26.65
N THR A 524 33.19 -17.49 26.06
CA THR A 524 33.25 -16.19 26.74
C THR A 524 32.23 -16.15 27.88
N LYS A 525 32.68 -15.79 29.09
CA LYS A 525 31.87 -15.68 30.33
C LYS A 525 30.84 -14.53 30.30
N ARG A 526 30.27 -14.23 29.13
CA ARG A 526 29.34 -13.13 28.85
C ARG A 526 27.91 -13.41 29.36
N PHE A 527 27.59 -14.66 29.70
CA PHE A 527 26.24 -15.08 30.11
C PHE A 527 26.16 -15.68 31.52
N ASP A 528 27.28 -15.80 32.24
CA ASP A 528 27.28 -16.37 33.62
C ASP A 528 26.57 -15.44 34.63
N THR A 529 26.46 -14.14 34.35
CA THR A 529 25.77 -13.15 35.20
C THR A 529 24.24 -13.13 35.03
N LEU A 530 23.72 -13.70 33.93
CA LEU A 530 22.29 -13.74 33.60
C LEU A 530 21.60 -15.07 33.97
N GLY A 531 22.31 -15.98 34.65
CA GLY A 531 21.80 -17.28 35.09
C GLY A 531 21.86 -18.34 33.99
N LYS A 532 22.46 -19.51 34.29
CA LYS A 532 22.50 -20.64 33.36
C LYS A 532 21.10 -21.22 33.13
N ALA A 533 20.70 -21.34 31.87
CA ALA A 533 19.50 -22.08 31.48
C ALA A 533 19.61 -23.57 31.92
N PRO A 534 18.50 -24.22 32.32
CA PRO A 534 18.49 -25.63 32.67
C PRO A 534 18.90 -26.49 31.46
N LYS A 535 19.63 -27.59 31.72
CA LYS A 535 20.16 -28.53 30.71
C LYS A 535 19.09 -29.28 29.89
N GLU A 536 17.82 -29.17 30.26
CA GLU A 536 16.69 -29.61 29.43
C GLU A 536 16.23 -28.41 28.59
N GLY A 537 16.51 -28.47 27.28
CA GLY A 537 16.08 -27.45 26.33
C GLY A 537 14.57 -27.22 26.31
N PHE A 538 14.15 -26.11 25.70
CA PHE A 538 12.76 -25.71 25.56
C PHE A 538 11.95 -26.78 24.81
N LYS A 539 10.95 -27.34 25.49
CA LYS A 539 10.10 -28.45 25.01
C LYS A 539 9.43 -28.09 23.67
N GLY A 540 9.83 -28.78 22.60
CA GLY A 540 9.29 -28.58 21.25
C GLY A 540 10.33 -28.38 20.13
N THR A 541 11.63 -28.50 20.44
CA THR A 541 12.71 -28.26 19.47
C THR A 541 13.41 -29.54 18.95
N ASP A 542 13.05 -30.72 19.44
CA ASP A 542 13.74 -32.01 19.16
C ASP A 542 13.48 -32.65 17.77
N THR A 543 12.87 -31.95 16.82
CA THR A 543 12.49 -32.55 15.51
C THR A 543 12.99 -31.78 14.29
N LYS A 544 14.21 -31.22 14.35
CA LYS A 544 14.86 -30.66 13.15
C LYS A 544 16.22 -31.34 12.89
N GLU A 545 16.17 -32.42 12.14
CA GLU A 545 17.35 -32.95 11.42
C GLU A 545 17.79 -31.95 10.35
N ALA A 546 19.10 -31.74 10.24
CA ALA A 546 19.71 -30.89 9.22
C ALA A 546 19.61 -31.56 7.84
N ARG A 547 18.96 -30.91 6.87
CA ARG A 547 18.81 -31.40 5.49
C ARG A 547 19.74 -30.67 4.54
N SER A 548 20.63 -31.42 3.88
CA SER A 548 21.47 -30.98 2.76
C SER A 548 21.02 -31.67 1.46
N GLY A 549 20.72 -30.88 0.42
CA GLY A 549 20.35 -31.38 -0.91
C GLY A 549 19.53 -30.36 -1.72
N PRO A 550 19.68 -30.29 -3.05
CA PRO A 550 19.05 -29.24 -3.85
C PRO A 550 17.56 -29.55 -4.13
N VAL A 551 16.72 -28.58 -3.75
CA VAL A 551 15.34 -28.30 -4.16
C VAL A 551 14.38 -29.50 -4.26
N MET A 552 13.72 -29.81 -3.14
CA MET A 552 12.46 -30.55 -3.11
C MET A 552 11.33 -29.61 -2.70
N PHE A 553 10.25 -29.57 -3.47
CA PHE A 553 9.07 -28.75 -3.18
C PHE A 553 8.29 -29.32 -2.00
N GLU A 554 8.05 -28.48 -0.99
CA GLU A 554 7.19 -28.78 0.14
C GLU A 554 5.72 -28.72 -0.32
N ARG A 555 5.00 -29.82 -0.21
CA ARG A 555 3.54 -29.83 -0.33
C ARG A 555 3.01 -29.14 0.91
N ASP A 556 2.58 -27.90 0.73
CA ASP A 556 1.85 -27.05 1.68
C ASP A 556 0.99 -27.91 2.62
N ARG A 557 1.47 -28.13 3.84
CA ARG A 557 0.61 -28.61 4.93
C ARG A 557 -0.05 -27.35 5.47
N GLY A 558 -1.32 -27.19 5.10
CA GLY A 558 -2.13 -26.02 5.36
C GLY A 558 -2.17 -25.63 6.84
N ASP A 559 -1.34 -24.66 7.19
CA ASP A 559 -1.60 -23.80 8.33
C ASP A 559 -2.60 -22.73 7.86
N ASP A 560 -3.87 -23.00 8.16
CA ASP A 560 -5.00 -22.15 7.84
C ASP A 560 -4.83 -20.72 8.40
N PRO A 561 -4.62 -19.70 7.54
CA PRO A 561 -4.33 -18.33 7.95
C PRO A 561 -5.53 -17.61 8.60
N PHE A 562 -6.71 -18.25 8.60
CA PHE A 562 -7.92 -17.71 9.22
C PHE A 562 -8.31 -18.41 10.53
N GLY A 563 -7.50 -19.38 11.02
CA GLY A 563 -7.75 -20.06 12.30
C GLY A 563 -9.06 -20.86 12.35
N VAL A 564 -9.61 -21.21 11.19
CA VAL A 564 -10.84 -21.99 11.03
C VAL A 564 -10.60 -23.44 11.44
N ASP A 565 -9.42 -24.01 11.18
CA ASP A 565 -9.05 -25.35 11.65
C ASP A 565 -8.89 -25.42 13.18
N ALA A 566 -8.41 -24.35 13.81
CA ALA A 566 -8.39 -24.23 15.27
C ALA A 566 -9.82 -24.10 15.84
N MET A 567 -10.70 -23.36 15.16
CA MET A 567 -12.10 -23.19 15.54
C MET A 567 -12.93 -24.48 15.35
N ILE A 568 -12.62 -25.28 14.32
CA ILE A 568 -13.23 -26.59 14.08
C ILE A 568 -12.71 -27.62 15.11
N ALA A 569 -11.42 -27.57 15.46
CA ALA A 569 -10.87 -28.42 16.52
C ALA A 569 -11.39 -28.05 17.93
N GLU A 570 -11.64 -26.78 18.20
CA GLU A 570 -12.26 -26.29 19.44
C GLU A 570 -13.76 -26.64 19.51
N ALA A 571 -14.48 -26.54 18.39
CA ALA A 571 -15.87 -27.00 18.27
C ALA A 571 -15.99 -28.54 18.39
N ALA A 572 -15.02 -29.30 17.88
CA ALA A 572 -14.96 -30.75 18.04
C ALA A 572 -14.57 -31.19 19.46
N LYS A 573 -13.76 -30.39 20.18
CA LYS A 573 -13.45 -30.60 21.61
C LYS A 573 -14.60 -30.19 22.55
N GLY A 574 -15.55 -29.39 22.09
CA GLY A 574 -16.77 -29.02 22.84
C GLY A 574 -17.85 -30.10 22.90
N ALA A 575 -17.70 -31.22 22.19
CA ALA A 575 -18.64 -32.34 22.17
C ALA A 575 -18.06 -33.57 22.88
N GLY A 576 -17.78 -33.44 24.18
CA GLY A 576 -17.29 -34.57 24.98
C GLY A 576 -17.28 -34.30 26.48
N LYS A 577 -18.22 -34.93 27.20
CA LYS A 577 -18.28 -35.14 28.66
C LYS A 577 -18.59 -33.91 29.54
N ARG A 578 -19.87 -33.78 29.89
CA ARG A 578 -20.29 -33.42 31.25
C ARG A 578 -20.43 -34.72 32.07
N PRO A 579 -19.95 -34.78 33.33
CA PRO A 579 -20.19 -35.90 34.23
C PRO A 579 -21.61 -35.85 34.81
N ALA A 580 -22.12 -37.03 35.15
CA ALA A 580 -23.43 -37.31 35.68
C ALA A 580 -23.57 -36.99 37.18
N GLU A 581 -24.76 -36.56 37.59
CA GLU A 581 -25.34 -36.87 38.90
C GLU A 581 -26.88 -36.95 38.78
N GLU A 582 -27.45 -37.79 39.63
CA GLU A 582 -28.70 -38.56 39.54
C GLU A 582 -30.02 -37.77 39.55
N ASP A 583 -31.05 -38.27 38.85
CA ASP A 583 -32.33 -38.66 39.48
C ASP A 583 -33.22 -39.54 38.55
N GLY A 584 -33.74 -40.63 39.12
CA GLY A 584 -35.09 -41.18 38.88
C GLY A 584 -35.43 -41.92 37.58
N GLY A 585 -35.62 -43.24 37.64
CA GLY A 585 -36.41 -43.93 36.61
C GLY A 585 -36.46 -45.46 36.65
N GLY A 586 -37.23 -46.03 37.59
CA GLY A 586 -37.53 -47.46 37.61
C GLY A 586 -38.75 -47.87 36.76
N LYS A 587 -38.60 -49.02 36.09
CA LYS A 587 -39.59 -50.04 35.68
C LYS A 587 -40.67 -49.72 34.62
N GLY A 588 -40.65 -50.55 33.57
CA GLY A 588 -41.84 -50.88 32.77
C GLY A 588 -41.51 -51.86 31.63
N LYS A 589 -42.06 -53.07 31.68
CA LYS A 589 -41.78 -54.22 30.79
C LYS A 589 -42.84 -54.35 29.67
N LYS A 590 -42.44 -55.09 28.60
CA LYS A 590 -43.25 -55.84 27.60
C LYS A 590 -43.99 -55.00 26.56
N ALA A 591 -44.32 -55.47 25.36
CA ALA A 591 -43.84 -56.56 24.48
C ALA A 591 -44.62 -56.40 23.15
N ARG A 592 -43.96 -56.79 22.06
CA ARG A 592 -44.42 -57.24 20.74
C ARG A 592 -45.90 -57.69 20.61
N VAL A 593 -46.54 -57.40 19.47
CA VAL A 593 -47.16 -58.34 18.49
C VAL A 593 -48.00 -57.58 17.44
N ASP A 594 -48.13 -58.25 16.30
CA ASP A 594 -48.58 -57.97 14.93
C ASP A 594 -50.03 -57.46 14.66
N ASP A 595 -50.25 -57.16 13.37
CA ASP A 595 -51.47 -57.17 12.53
C ASP A 595 -52.70 -56.32 12.92
N ASP A 596 -52.91 -55.21 12.21
CA ASP A 596 -53.82 -55.04 11.05
C ASP A 596 -53.82 -53.57 10.57
#